data_AF-A0A8K0NXW6-F1
#
_entry.id   AF-A0A8K0NXW6-F1
#
_cell.length_a   1.000
_cell.length_b   1.000
_cell.length_c   1.000
_cell.angle_alpha   90.00
_cell.angle_beta   90.00
_cell.angle_gamma   90.00
#
_symmetry.space_group_name_H-M   'P 1'
#
loop_
_entity.id
_entity.type
_entity.pdbx_description
1 polymer ?
#
loop_
_entity_poly.entity_id
_entity_poly.type
_entity_poly.pdbx_seq_one_letter_code
_entity_poly.pdbx_strand_id
1 'polypeptide(L)'
;MSHIQYLDELIREYLLYRGFSGTLKVFDSELKVDKDKGFRVDVILDQLMQCIYSYDLISLRELWNHLDQRMFSKLDQHFCPAVRKLENAVLKMYLVNAVINGKQDKLTEFFSKMTTELLTQAEWKEWFMLPYIKNPEENPAFTVHFTRQWQDTMLASLHNFLSIIFQCMPQPTLASFGEDAATIKCLQEENEVLRTRLALLLENGQSNITQQQSHPHPSARTRPFSVVDIPTPEVPAPSELMDDFYVIAQESPAVTESQVKTLKSLIRNIGSNIGGGLPTSPILGHKNVQQTSTPGQ
;
A
#
# COMPACT_ATOMS: atom_id res chain seq x y z
N MET A 1 -7.45 6.38 4.43
CA MET A 1 -6.65 7.26 3.53
C MET A 1 -6.86 8.76 3.87
N SER A 2 -7.01 9.13 5.14
CA SER A 2 -7.02 10.53 5.62
C SER A 2 -5.62 11.19 5.56
N HIS A 3 -4.59 10.38 5.40
CA HIS A 3 -3.19 10.75 5.47
C HIS A 3 -2.72 11.67 4.33
N ILE A 4 -3.18 11.45 3.09
CA ILE A 4 -2.81 12.30 1.95
C ILE A 4 -3.42 13.70 2.10
N GLN A 5 -4.67 13.80 2.57
CA GLN A 5 -5.29 15.11 2.78
C GLN A 5 -4.61 15.90 3.90
N TYR A 6 -4.19 15.20 4.96
CA TYR A 6 -3.38 15.81 6.01
C TYR A 6 -2.03 16.31 5.46
N LEU A 7 -1.40 15.54 4.59
CA LEU A 7 -0.17 15.94 3.92
C LEU A 7 -0.37 17.19 3.05
N ASP A 8 -1.48 17.29 2.31
CA ASP A 8 -1.83 18.48 1.54
C ASP A 8 -1.96 19.71 2.43
N GLU A 9 -2.52 19.58 3.63
CA GLU A 9 -2.60 20.69 4.61
C GLU A 9 -1.22 21.10 5.14
N LEU A 10 -0.33 20.14 5.42
CA LEU A 10 1.04 20.45 5.83
C LEU A 10 1.81 21.21 4.74
N ILE A 11 1.63 20.82 3.48
CA ILE A 11 2.22 21.52 2.34
C ILE A 11 1.64 22.93 2.24
N ARG A 12 0.32 23.09 2.39
CA ARG A 12 -0.34 24.39 2.38
C ARG A 12 0.19 25.32 3.47
N GLU A 13 0.29 24.82 4.70
CA GLU A 13 0.84 25.56 5.83
C GLU A 13 2.29 26.00 5.55
N TYR A 14 3.13 25.09 5.04
CA TYR A 14 4.52 25.38 4.71
C TYR A 14 4.65 26.47 3.63
N LEU A 15 3.89 26.35 2.53
CA LEU A 15 3.92 27.34 1.44
C LEU A 15 3.46 28.71 1.93
N LEU A 16 2.45 28.75 2.80
CA LEU A 16 1.95 29.99 3.40
C LEU A 16 3.01 30.63 4.31
N TYR A 17 3.64 29.86 5.21
CA TYR A 17 4.69 30.33 6.11
C TYR A 17 5.87 30.95 5.36
N ARG A 18 6.27 30.37 4.23
CA ARG A 18 7.38 30.87 3.39
C ARG A 18 7.01 32.09 2.54
N GLY A 19 5.72 32.44 2.45
CA GLY A 19 5.22 33.52 1.61
C GLY A 19 5.05 33.14 0.13
N PHE A 20 5.04 31.84 -0.20
CA PHE A 20 4.93 31.33 -1.58
C PHE A 20 3.47 31.33 -2.07
N SER A 21 2.80 32.47 -1.97
CA SER A 21 1.38 32.63 -2.29
C SER A 21 1.03 32.33 -3.75
N GLY A 22 1.94 32.59 -4.70
CA GLY A 22 1.77 32.22 -6.10
C GLY A 22 1.72 30.70 -6.30
N THR A 23 2.69 29.98 -5.72
CA THR A 23 2.76 28.51 -5.77
C THR A 23 1.56 27.87 -5.07
N LEU A 24 1.15 28.42 -3.92
CA LEU A 24 -0.02 27.91 -3.19
C LEU A 24 -1.31 27.96 -4.03
N LYS A 25 -1.53 29.07 -4.76
CA LYS A 25 -2.68 29.18 -5.67
C LYS A 25 -2.66 28.11 -6.76
N VAL A 26 -1.49 27.85 -7.34
CA VAL A 26 -1.32 26.81 -8.36
C VAL A 26 -1.59 25.44 -7.76
N PHE A 27 -1.00 25.12 -6.60
CA PHE A 27 -1.21 23.87 -5.89
C PHE A 27 -2.70 23.61 -5.59
N ASP A 28 -3.40 24.59 -5.02
CA ASP A 28 -4.85 24.48 -4.75
C ASP A 28 -5.67 24.32 -6.05
N SER A 29 -5.25 24.93 -7.15
CA SER A 29 -5.92 24.78 -8.44
C SER A 29 -5.74 23.38 -9.03
N GLU A 30 -4.55 22.80 -8.90
CA GLU A 30 -4.25 21.44 -9.36
C GLU A 30 -5.01 20.40 -8.52
N LEU A 31 -5.07 20.55 -7.20
CA LEU A 31 -5.86 19.67 -6.33
C LEU A 31 -7.35 19.63 -6.69
N LYS A 32 -7.92 20.75 -7.17
CA LYS A 32 -9.33 20.79 -7.60
C LYS A 32 -9.60 19.96 -8.84
N VAL A 33 -8.65 19.93 -9.78
CA VAL A 33 -8.77 19.19 -11.03
C VAL A 33 -8.13 17.80 -10.97
N ASP A 34 -7.65 17.40 -9.80
CA ASP A 34 -7.04 16.09 -9.58
C ASP A 34 -8.03 14.96 -9.95
N LYS A 35 -7.60 14.13 -10.89
CA LYS A 35 -8.32 12.95 -11.36
C LYS A 35 -8.06 11.73 -10.47
N ASP A 36 -6.96 11.72 -9.72
CA ASP A 36 -6.65 10.66 -8.76
C ASP A 36 -7.46 10.80 -7.47
N LYS A 37 -8.12 11.96 -7.26
CA LYS A 37 -9.01 12.26 -6.12
C LYS A 37 -8.37 11.97 -4.77
N GLY A 38 -7.07 12.26 -4.65
CA GLY A 38 -6.27 11.95 -3.46
C GLY A 38 -6.24 10.46 -3.13
N PHE A 39 -6.39 9.60 -4.13
CA PHE A 39 -6.43 8.13 -4.02
C PHE A 39 -7.51 7.64 -3.05
N ARG A 40 -8.67 8.33 -3.02
CA ARG A 40 -9.83 7.91 -2.25
C ARG A 40 -10.75 7.05 -3.12
N VAL A 41 -10.76 5.76 -2.83
CA VAL A 41 -11.52 4.76 -3.59
C VAL A 41 -13.00 5.11 -3.64
N ASP A 42 -13.60 5.50 -2.51
CA ASP A 42 -15.02 5.87 -2.43
C ASP A 42 -15.37 7.01 -3.40
N VAL A 43 -14.52 8.04 -3.46
CA VAL A 43 -14.75 9.21 -4.33
C VAL A 43 -14.63 8.86 -5.80
N ILE A 44 -13.71 7.95 -6.16
CA ILE A 44 -13.57 7.46 -7.53
C ILE A 44 -14.78 6.61 -7.92
N LEU A 45 -15.26 5.74 -7.02
CA LEU A 45 -16.47 4.97 -7.24
C LEU A 45 -17.70 5.86 -7.39
N ASP A 46 -17.86 6.85 -6.52
CA ASP A 46 -18.94 7.83 -6.62
C ASP A 46 -18.90 8.56 -7.97
N GLN A 47 -17.70 8.90 -8.47
CA GLN A 47 -17.56 9.53 -9.77
C GLN A 47 -17.91 8.58 -10.94
N LEU A 48 -17.50 7.32 -10.89
CA LEU A 48 -17.89 6.31 -11.87
C LEU A 48 -19.41 6.11 -11.88
N MET A 49 -20.02 5.99 -10.70
CA MET A 49 -21.46 5.86 -10.55
C MET A 49 -22.19 7.10 -11.04
N GLN A 50 -21.68 8.30 -10.75
CA GLN A 50 -22.23 9.54 -11.27
C GLN A 50 -22.25 9.56 -12.79
N CYS A 51 -21.17 9.15 -13.46
CA CYS A 51 -21.12 9.06 -14.92
C CYS A 51 -22.15 8.06 -15.48
N ILE A 52 -22.36 6.94 -14.77
CA ILE A 52 -23.37 5.92 -15.12
C ILE A 52 -24.79 6.48 -14.98
N TYR A 53 -25.09 7.15 -13.87
CA TYR A 53 -26.43 7.69 -13.61
C TYR A 53 -26.74 8.93 -14.48
N SER A 54 -25.72 9.70 -14.88
CA SER A 54 -25.87 10.83 -15.79
C SER A 54 -25.81 10.46 -17.27
N TYR A 55 -25.58 9.19 -17.61
CA TYR A 55 -25.41 8.69 -18.97
C TYR A 55 -24.28 9.41 -19.75
N ASP A 56 -23.19 9.71 -19.05
CA ASP A 56 -21.99 10.30 -19.65
C ASP A 56 -20.94 9.23 -19.93
N LEU A 57 -21.09 8.58 -21.10
CA LEU A 57 -20.16 7.56 -21.55
C LEU A 57 -18.74 8.11 -21.80
N ILE A 58 -18.61 9.37 -22.19
CA ILE A 58 -17.31 9.96 -22.53
C ILE A 58 -16.50 10.10 -21.25
N SER A 59 -17.05 10.79 -20.25
CA SER A 59 -16.41 10.97 -18.95
C SER A 59 -16.12 9.63 -18.26
N LEU A 60 -17.03 8.66 -18.38
CA LEU A 60 -16.83 7.31 -17.84
C LEU A 60 -15.58 6.64 -18.40
N ARG A 61 -15.42 6.67 -19.74
CA ARG A 61 -14.25 6.10 -20.41
C ARG A 61 -12.98 6.87 -20.13
N GLU A 62 -13.04 8.19 -20.10
CA GLU A 62 -11.88 9.02 -19.75
C GLU A 62 -11.38 8.74 -18.33
N LEU A 63 -12.30 8.57 -17.38
CA LEU A 63 -11.94 8.20 -16.01
C LEU A 63 -11.32 6.81 -15.94
N TRP A 64 -11.92 5.82 -16.61
CA TRP A 64 -11.36 4.47 -16.64
C TRP A 64 -9.98 4.43 -17.30
N ASN A 65 -9.81 5.08 -18.45
CA ASN A 65 -8.53 5.18 -19.16
C ASN A 65 -7.47 5.91 -18.33
N HIS A 66 -7.85 6.93 -17.55
CA HIS A 66 -6.94 7.59 -16.64
C HIS A 66 -6.42 6.62 -15.56
N LEU A 67 -7.31 5.83 -14.94
CA LEU A 67 -6.92 4.80 -13.98
C LEU A 67 -6.04 3.73 -14.64
N ASP A 68 -6.35 3.32 -15.87
CA ASP A 68 -5.55 2.34 -16.60
C ASP A 68 -4.13 2.83 -16.89
N GLN A 69 -3.99 4.01 -17.48
CA GLN A 69 -2.70 4.62 -17.81
C GLN A 69 -1.86 4.91 -16.55
N ARG A 70 -2.52 5.36 -15.48
CA ARG A 70 -1.83 5.74 -14.25
C ARG A 70 -1.40 4.51 -13.45
N MET A 71 -2.23 3.47 -13.45
CA MET A 71 -2.18 2.38 -12.45
C MET A 71 -2.24 1.00 -13.09
N PHE A 72 -3.30 0.68 -13.83
CA PHE A 72 -3.58 -0.72 -14.22
C PHE A 72 -2.58 -1.26 -15.25
N SER A 73 -2.12 -0.41 -16.17
CA SER A 73 -1.07 -0.72 -17.15
C SER A 73 0.28 -1.05 -16.51
N LYS A 74 0.48 -0.73 -15.23
CA LYS A 74 1.70 -1.02 -14.46
C LYS A 74 1.59 -2.31 -13.64
N LEU A 75 0.41 -2.93 -13.61
CA LEU A 75 0.21 -4.21 -12.94
C LEU A 75 0.84 -5.34 -13.76
N ASP A 76 1.17 -6.44 -13.09
CA ASP A 76 1.59 -7.65 -13.79
C ASP A 76 0.50 -8.15 -14.76
N GLN A 77 0.95 -8.75 -15.87
CA GLN A 77 0.07 -9.26 -16.93
C GLN A 77 -1.04 -10.21 -16.42
N HIS A 78 -0.79 -10.92 -15.31
CA HIS A 78 -1.75 -11.82 -14.67
C HIS A 78 -3.00 -11.10 -14.13
N PHE A 79 -2.92 -9.78 -13.89
CA PHE A 79 -4.06 -8.97 -13.46
C PHE A 79 -4.87 -8.36 -14.61
N CYS A 80 -4.32 -8.30 -15.84
CA CYS A 80 -5.03 -7.74 -16.99
C CYS A 80 -6.41 -8.36 -17.23
N PRO A 81 -6.62 -9.69 -17.07
CA PRO A 81 -7.97 -10.27 -17.18
C PRO A 81 -8.94 -9.73 -16.12
N ALA A 82 -8.48 -9.50 -14.89
CA ALA A 82 -9.30 -8.95 -13.82
C ALA A 82 -9.69 -7.49 -14.07
N VAL A 83 -8.73 -6.66 -14.54
CA VAL A 83 -8.99 -5.27 -14.95
C VAL A 83 -10.04 -5.23 -16.06
N ARG A 84 -9.86 -6.04 -17.12
CA ARG A 84 -10.82 -6.11 -18.23
C ARG A 84 -12.21 -6.58 -17.79
N LYS A 85 -12.28 -7.54 -16.86
CA LYS A 85 -13.56 -8.02 -16.30
C LYS A 85 -14.27 -6.90 -15.53
N LEU A 86 -13.54 -6.10 -14.77
CA LEU A 86 -14.10 -4.95 -14.04
C LEU A 86 -14.54 -3.85 -15.02
N GLU A 87 -13.76 -3.53 -16.04
CA GLU A 87 -14.12 -2.57 -17.09
C GLU A 87 -15.42 -2.98 -17.79
N ASN A 88 -15.48 -4.24 -18.24
CA ASN A 88 -16.68 -4.80 -18.86
C ASN A 88 -17.88 -4.73 -17.92
N ALA A 89 -17.69 -4.99 -16.62
CA ALA A 89 -18.76 -4.88 -15.65
C ALA A 89 -19.25 -3.43 -15.48
N VAL A 90 -18.35 -2.43 -15.47
CA VAL A 90 -18.70 -1.00 -15.43
C VAL A 90 -19.54 -0.61 -16.64
N LEU A 91 -19.10 -0.99 -17.84
CA LEU A 91 -19.83 -0.71 -19.08
C LEU A 91 -21.18 -1.44 -19.14
N LYS A 92 -21.26 -2.68 -18.67
CA LYS A 92 -22.51 -3.43 -18.57
C LYS A 92 -23.47 -2.77 -17.57
N MET A 93 -22.96 -2.23 -16.46
CA MET A 93 -23.77 -1.49 -15.49
C MET A 93 -24.34 -0.20 -16.07
N TYR A 94 -23.56 0.51 -16.90
CA TYR A 94 -24.06 1.65 -17.69
C TYR A 94 -25.26 1.26 -18.55
N LEU A 95 -25.15 0.15 -19.29
CA LEU A 95 -26.21 -0.34 -20.17
C LEU A 95 -27.46 -0.77 -19.40
N VAL A 96 -27.28 -1.53 -18.31
CA VAL A 96 -28.37 -1.95 -17.43
C VAL A 96 -29.10 -0.71 -16.88
N ASN A 97 -28.35 0.29 -16.41
CA ASN A 97 -28.94 1.54 -15.91
C ASN A 97 -29.74 2.27 -17.01
N ALA A 98 -29.24 2.32 -18.25
CA ALA A 98 -29.95 2.91 -19.38
C ALA A 98 -31.25 2.15 -19.72
N VAL A 99 -31.22 0.83 -19.69
CA VAL A 99 -32.40 -0.02 -19.95
C VAL A 99 -33.46 0.19 -18.87
N ILE A 100 -33.09 0.09 -17.59
CA ILE A 100 -34.01 0.22 -16.44
C ILE A 100 -34.75 1.57 -16.48
N ASN A 101 -34.06 2.64 -16.91
CA ASN A 101 -34.61 3.99 -16.98
C ASN A 101 -35.21 4.36 -18.35
N GLY A 102 -35.34 3.40 -19.28
CA GLY A 102 -35.92 3.61 -20.60
C GLY A 102 -35.13 4.55 -21.52
N LYS A 103 -33.81 4.72 -21.29
CA LYS A 103 -32.92 5.58 -22.07
C LYS A 103 -32.37 4.87 -23.31
N GLN A 104 -33.27 4.56 -24.25
CA GLN A 104 -32.95 3.85 -25.50
C GLN A 104 -32.03 4.65 -26.44
N ASP A 105 -32.10 5.98 -26.38
CA ASP A 105 -31.19 6.90 -27.07
C ASP A 105 -29.74 6.69 -26.61
N LYS A 106 -29.53 6.57 -25.29
CA LYS A 106 -28.21 6.34 -24.68
C LYS A 106 -27.68 4.94 -24.93
N LEU A 107 -28.56 3.95 -24.98
CA LEU A 107 -28.23 2.60 -25.41
C LEU A 107 -27.72 2.57 -26.85
N THR A 108 -28.42 3.25 -27.74
CA THR A 108 -28.02 3.38 -29.16
C THR A 108 -26.70 4.13 -29.30
N GLU A 109 -26.54 5.25 -28.57
CA GLU A 109 -25.32 6.05 -28.55
C GLU A 109 -24.11 5.22 -28.08
N PHE A 110 -24.29 4.40 -27.04
CA PHE A 110 -23.25 3.51 -26.53
C PHE A 110 -22.75 2.57 -27.62
N PHE A 111 -23.64 1.81 -28.27
CA PHE A 111 -23.22 0.86 -29.29
C PHE A 111 -22.64 1.59 -30.51
N SER A 112 -23.18 2.74 -30.92
CA SER A 112 -22.59 3.54 -32.00
C SER A 112 -21.13 3.92 -31.72
N LYS A 113 -20.77 4.20 -30.47
CA LYS A 113 -19.41 4.63 -30.08
C LYS A 113 -18.47 3.45 -29.76
N MET A 114 -19.01 2.38 -29.18
CA MET A 114 -18.22 1.28 -28.61
C MET A 114 -18.11 0.07 -29.52
N THR A 115 -18.99 -0.10 -30.52
CA THR A 115 -19.07 -1.35 -31.30
C THR A 115 -17.73 -1.79 -31.89
N THR A 116 -16.94 -0.87 -32.44
CA THR A 116 -15.65 -1.21 -33.07
C THR A 116 -14.66 -1.84 -32.09
N GLU A 117 -14.67 -1.40 -30.84
CA GLU A 117 -13.80 -1.92 -29.78
C GLU A 117 -14.34 -3.25 -29.23
N LEU A 118 -15.65 -3.30 -28.99
CA LEU A 118 -16.33 -4.44 -28.37
C LEU A 118 -16.46 -5.66 -29.30
N LEU A 119 -16.42 -5.48 -30.62
CA LEU A 119 -16.58 -6.57 -31.59
C LEU A 119 -15.52 -7.66 -31.43
N THR A 120 -14.32 -7.30 -30.98
CA THR A 120 -13.20 -8.23 -30.78
C THR A 120 -13.33 -9.06 -29.49
N GLN A 121 -14.31 -8.74 -28.65
CA GLN A 121 -14.46 -9.34 -27.32
C GLN A 121 -15.65 -10.30 -27.29
N ALA A 122 -15.37 -11.60 -27.08
CA ALA A 122 -16.41 -12.64 -27.08
C ALA A 122 -17.53 -12.40 -26.05
N GLU A 123 -17.20 -11.79 -24.90
CA GLU A 123 -18.15 -11.49 -23.81
C GLU A 123 -19.24 -10.47 -24.18
N TRP A 124 -19.06 -9.75 -25.29
CA TRP A 124 -19.98 -8.72 -25.78
C TRP A 124 -20.92 -9.22 -26.87
N LYS A 125 -20.69 -10.43 -27.40
CA LYS A 125 -21.46 -10.98 -28.53
C LYS A 125 -22.97 -10.97 -28.27
N GLU A 126 -23.40 -11.45 -27.11
CA GLU A 126 -24.81 -11.46 -26.72
C GLU A 126 -25.31 -10.06 -26.33
N TRP A 127 -24.44 -9.14 -25.92
CA TRP A 127 -24.87 -7.78 -25.55
C TRP A 127 -25.31 -6.94 -26.74
N PHE A 128 -24.87 -7.24 -27.96
CA PHE A 128 -25.33 -6.55 -29.18
C PHE A 128 -26.81 -6.77 -29.49
N MET A 129 -27.44 -7.82 -28.97
CA MET A 129 -28.88 -8.02 -29.10
C MET A 129 -29.71 -7.28 -28.05
N LEU A 130 -29.08 -6.74 -26.99
CA LEU A 130 -29.75 -6.04 -25.89
C LEU A 130 -30.75 -4.95 -26.35
N PRO A 131 -30.45 -4.07 -27.33
CA PRO A 131 -31.38 -3.02 -27.76
C PRO A 131 -32.67 -3.54 -28.40
N TYR A 132 -32.68 -4.81 -28.84
CA TYR A 132 -33.80 -5.41 -29.56
C TYR A 132 -34.67 -6.30 -28.67
N ILE A 133 -34.30 -6.47 -27.39
CA ILE A 133 -35.02 -7.31 -26.43
C ILE A 133 -35.98 -6.44 -25.63
N LYS A 134 -37.26 -6.84 -25.59
CA LYS A 134 -38.31 -6.08 -24.89
C LYS A 134 -38.17 -6.11 -23.37
N ASN A 135 -37.91 -7.28 -22.80
CA ASN A 135 -37.72 -7.49 -21.36
C ASN A 135 -36.36 -8.15 -21.09
N PRO A 136 -35.23 -7.41 -21.13
CA PRO A 136 -33.91 -7.98 -20.90
C PRO A 136 -33.74 -8.64 -19.52
N GLU A 137 -34.45 -8.16 -18.50
CA GLU A 137 -34.45 -8.68 -17.14
C GLU A 137 -35.00 -10.11 -17.01
N GLU A 138 -35.87 -10.53 -17.94
CA GLU A 138 -36.42 -11.89 -18.00
C GLU A 138 -35.56 -12.83 -18.86
N ASN A 139 -34.62 -12.28 -19.63
CA ASN A 139 -33.78 -13.07 -20.52
C ASN A 139 -32.63 -13.72 -19.72
N PRO A 140 -32.45 -15.05 -19.80
CA PRO A 140 -31.40 -15.77 -19.06
C PRO A 140 -29.98 -15.23 -19.27
N ALA A 141 -29.69 -14.65 -20.44
CA ALA A 141 -28.38 -14.08 -20.75
C ALA A 141 -28.08 -12.79 -19.96
N PHE A 142 -29.11 -12.04 -19.53
CA PHE A 142 -28.92 -10.74 -18.88
C PHE A 142 -29.46 -10.67 -17.45
N THR A 143 -30.40 -11.54 -17.07
CA THR A 143 -31.15 -11.46 -15.81
C THR A 143 -30.26 -11.21 -14.58
N VAL A 144 -29.09 -11.85 -14.51
CA VAL A 144 -28.14 -11.68 -13.40
C VAL A 144 -27.66 -10.24 -13.25
N HIS A 145 -27.47 -9.53 -14.36
CA HIS A 145 -26.97 -8.16 -14.40
C HIS A 145 -28.01 -7.12 -13.97
N PHE A 146 -29.30 -7.49 -14.02
CA PHE A 146 -30.40 -6.65 -13.53
C PHE A 146 -30.62 -6.80 -12.02
N THR A 147 -29.92 -7.72 -11.35
CA THR A 147 -30.04 -7.91 -9.90
C THR A 147 -29.24 -6.86 -9.11
N ARG A 148 -29.80 -6.44 -7.97
CA ARG A 148 -29.08 -5.57 -7.03
C ARG A 148 -27.83 -6.24 -6.46
N GLN A 149 -27.92 -7.55 -6.21
CA GLN A 149 -26.79 -8.35 -5.73
C GLN A 149 -25.59 -8.29 -6.67
N TRP A 150 -25.80 -8.37 -7.98
CA TRP A 150 -24.71 -8.24 -8.95
C TRP A 150 -24.07 -6.85 -8.89
N GLN A 151 -24.87 -5.78 -8.81
CA GLN A 151 -24.37 -4.41 -8.70
C GLN A 151 -23.52 -4.23 -7.43
N ASP A 152 -24.03 -4.64 -6.27
CA ASP A 152 -23.32 -4.50 -4.99
C ASP A 152 -22.03 -5.33 -4.98
N THR A 153 -22.06 -6.55 -5.52
CA THR A 153 -20.87 -7.42 -5.62
C THR A 153 -19.81 -6.83 -6.54
N MET A 154 -20.22 -6.26 -7.67
CA MET A 154 -19.35 -5.61 -8.63
C MET A 154 -18.68 -4.38 -8.01
N LEU A 155 -19.45 -3.53 -7.32
CA LEU A 155 -18.94 -2.34 -6.64
C LEU A 155 -17.97 -2.70 -5.51
N ALA A 156 -18.31 -3.69 -4.69
CA ALA A 156 -17.42 -4.18 -3.65
C ALA A 156 -16.11 -4.75 -4.23
N SER A 157 -16.19 -5.47 -5.36
CA SER A 157 -15.01 -6.00 -6.04
C SER A 157 -14.11 -4.89 -6.58
N LEU A 158 -14.70 -3.87 -7.20
CA LEU A 158 -13.97 -2.71 -7.71
C LEU A 158 -13.34 -1.89 -6.57
N HIS A 159 -14.09 -1.69 -5.47
CA HIS A 159 -13.59 -1.04 -4.26
C HIS A 159 -12.35 -1.75 -3.72
N ASN A 160 -12.46 -3.07 -3.51
CA ASN A 160 -11.37 -3.87 -2.95
C ASN A 160 -10.16 -3.89 -3.88
N PHE A 161 -10.40 -4.00 -5.19
CA PHE A 161 -9.34 -3.96 -6.19
C PHE A 161 -8.56 -2.64 -6.15
N LEU A 162 -9.27 -1.50 -6.22
CA LEU A 162 -8.65 -0.18 -6.13
C LEU A 162 -7.93 0.04 -4.79
N SER A 163 -8.53 -0.40 -3.68
CA SER A 163 -7.94 -0.30 -2.35
C SER A 163 -6.59 -1.01 -2.26
N ILE A 164 -6.51 -2.24 -2.77
CA ILE A 164 -5.27 -3.02 -2.79
C ILE A 164 -4.21 -2.33 -3.65
N ILE A 165 -4.58 -1.87 -4.84
CA ILE A 165 -3.65 -1.18 -5.73
C ILE A 165 -3.11 0.08 -5.06
N PHE A 166 -3.98 0.90 -4.46
CA PHE A 166 -3.58 2.15 -3.83
C PHE A 166 -2.69 1.92 -2.61
N GLN A 167 -2.97 0.87 -1.84
CA GLN A 167 -2.12 0.49 -0.71
C GLN A 167 -0.73 0.03 -1.15
N CYS A 168 -0.61 -0.58 -2.34
CA CYS A 168 0.65 -1.08 -2.85
C CYS A 168 1.46 -0.05 -3.64
N MET A 169 0.91 1.16 -3.86
CA MET A 169 1.67 2.22 -4.50
C MET A 169 2.81 2.72 -3.61
N PRO A 170 3.96 3.09 -4.20
CA PRO A 170 4.99 3.80 -3.47
C PRO A 170 4.43 5.12 -2.97
N GLN A 171 4.45 5.33 -1.66
CA GLN A 171 4.08 6.61 -1.07
C GLN A 171 5.26 7.58 -1.11
N PRO A 172 5.02 8.89 -1.23
CA PRO A 172 6.10 9.86 -1.12
C PRO A 172 6.73 9.78 0.28
N THR A 173 8.04 9.98 0.38
CA THR A 173 8.77 9.95 1.67
C THR A 173 8.18 10.91 2.71
N LEU A 174 7.63 12.04 2.27
CA LEU A 174 6.99 12.99 3.16
C LEU A 174 5.74 12.40 3.85
N ALA A 175 5.04 11.47 3.20
CA ALA A 175 3.95 10.75 3.83
C ALA A 175 4.49 9.88 4.98
N SER A 176 5.53 9.09 4.76
CA SER A 176 6.02 8.17 5.80
C SER A 176 6.72 8.86 6.96
N PHE A 177 7.17 10.11 6.81
CA PHE A 177 7.99 10.81 7.81
C PHE A 177 7.42 10.79 9.23
N GLY A 178 6.11 11.05 9.40
CA GLY A 178 5.48 11.08 10.73
C GLY A 178 5.46 9.71 11.41
N GLU A 179 5.08 8.68 10.66
CA GLU A 179 5.04 7.29 11.14
C GLU A 179 6.47 6.76 11.38
N ASP A 180 7.41 7.07 10.49
CA ASP A 180 8.82 6.72 10.62
C ASP A 180 9.43 7.35 11.87
N ALA A 181 9.16 8.64 12.13
CA ALA A 181 9.65 9.33 13.31
C ALA A 181 9.06 8.75 14.62
N ALA A 182 7.77 8.41 14.63
CA ALA A 182 7.14 7.75 15.76
C ALA A 182 7.72 6.35 16.01
N THR A 183 7.94 5.58 14.94
CA THR A 183 8.55 4.25 15.00
C THR A 183 9.97 4.31 15.54
N ILE A 184 10.79 5.25 15.04
CA ILE A 184 12.15 5.48 15.53
C ILE A 184 12.14 5.81 17.01
N LYS A 185 11.21 6.65 17.47
CA LYS A 185 11.08 7.01 18.88
C LYS A 185 10.74 5.79 19.75
N CYS A 186 9.75 4.99 19.38
CA CYS A 186 9.39 3.76 20.10
C CYS A 186 10.57 2.79 20.16
N LEU A 187 11.28 2.60 19.03
CA LEU A 187 12.47 1.75 18.97
C LEU A 187 13.61 2.28 19.85
N GLN A 188 13.77 3.59 19.97
CA GLN A 188 14.75 4.20 20.88
C GLN A 188 14.38 3.94 22.34
N GLU A 189 13.10 4.13 22.71
CA GLU A 189 12.60 3.87 24.06
C GLU A 189 12.77 2.38 24.45
N GLU A 190 12.44 1.46 23.54
CA GLU A 190 12.66 0.02 23.74
C GLU A 190 14.14 -0.32 23.89
N ASN A 191 15.01 0.26 23.06
CA ASN A 191 16.46 0.08 23.17
C ASN A 191 17.02 0.55 24.52
N GLU A 192 16.53 1.67 25.06
CA GLU A 192 16.92 2.16 26.38
C GLU A 192 16.48 1.22 27.51
N VAL A 193 15.25 0.67 27.41
CA VAL A 193 14.76 -0.34 28.36
C VAL A 193 15.62 -1.61 28.31
N LEU A 194 15.95 -2.09 27.11
CA LEU A 194 16.80 -3.26 26.93
C LEU A 194 18.21 -3.03 27.46
N ARG A 195 18.80 -1.84 27.21
CA ARG A 195 20.10 -1.43 27.76
C ARG A 195 20.09 -1.41 29.29
N THR A 196 19.03 -0.88 29.88
CA THR A 196 18.86 -0.84 31.34
C THR A 196 18.75 -2.26 31.93
N ARG A 197 17.94 -3.12 31.30
CA ARG A 197 17.79 -4.52 31.73
C ARG A 197 19.09 -5.31 31.62
N LEU A 198 19.85 -5.08 30.56
CA LEU A 198 21.16 -5.71 30.36
C LEU A 198 22.16 -5.26 31.42
N ALA A 199 22.18 -3.96 31.77
CA ALA A 199 23.02 -3.44 32.84
C ALA A 199 22.71 -4.08 34.21
N LEU A 200 21.43 -4.19 34.57
CA LEU A 200 21.00 -4.84 35.83
C LEU A 200 21.41 -6.33 35.88
N LEU A 201 21.30 -7.06 34.77
CA LEU A 201 21.71 -8.46 34.71
C LEU A 201 23.24 -8.62 34.86
N LEU A 202 24.03 -7.72 34.28
CA LEU A 202 25.49 -7.71 34.43
C LEU A 202 25.91 -7.39 35.87
N GLU A 203 25.26 -6.42 36.51
CA GLU A 203 25.50 -6.06 37.92
C GLU A 203 25.15 -7.22 38.88
N ASN A 204 24.02 -7.89 38.65
CA ASN A 204 23.63 -9.08 39.41
C ASN A 204 24.58 -10.26 39.17
N GLY A 205 25.11 -10.41 37.94
CA GLY A 205 26.13 -11.40 37.61
C GLY A 205 27.47 -11.18 38.34
N GLN A 206 27.89 -9.92 38.50
CA GLN A 206 29.11 -9.55 39.25
C GLN A 206 28.92 -9.70 40.77
N SER A 207 27.72 -9.43 41.28
CA SER A 207 27.37 -9.55 42.70
C SER A 207 27.41 -11.01 43.20
N ASN A 208 27.01 -11.96 42.35
CA ASN A 208 27.04 -13.39 42.67
C ASN A 208 28.46 -13.99 42.70
N ILE A 209 29.44 -13.38 42.01
CA ILE A 209 30.85 -13.83 42.04
C ILE A 209 31.56 -13.34 43.31
N THR A 210 31.13 -12.20 43.87
CA THR A 210 31.76 -11.60 45.07
C THR A 210 31.38 -12.33 46.36
N GLN A 211 30.21 -13.00 46.44
CA GLN A 211 29.81 -13.76 47.64
C GLN A 211 30.49 -15.13 47.81
N GLN A 212 31.24 -15.64 46.82
CA GLN A 212 32.00 -16.90 46.96
C GLN A 212 33.48 -16.72 47.39
N GLN A 213 33.98 -15.50 47.54
CA GLN A 213 35.37 -15.25 47.98
C GLN A 213 35.46 -14.80 49.44
N SER A 214 35.23 -15.73 50.37
CA SER A 214 35.54 -15.54 51.81
C SER A 214 36.57 -16.54 52.34
N HIS A 215 37.50 -17.01 51.50
CA HIS A 215 38.67 -17.78 51.94
C HIS A 215 39.98 -17.13 51.44
N PRO A 216 40.94 -16.82 52.31
CA PRO A 216 42.18 -16.17 51.90
C PRO A 216 43.19 -17.22 51.43
N HIS A 217 43.70 -17.07 50.21
CA HIS A 217 44.98 -17.66 49.81
C HIS A 217 45.76 -16.64 48.97
N PRO A 218 47.08 -16.45 49.19
CA PRO A 218 47.80 -15.32 48.63
C PRO A 218 48.34 -15.62 47.22
N SER A 219 48.58 -14.53 46.49
CA SER A 219 49.40 -14.41 45.28
C SER A 219 48.68 -14.58 43.95
N ALA A 220 48.27 -13.45 43.34
CA ALA A 220 48.55 -13.20 41.92
C ALA A 220 48.35 -11.71 41.59
N ARG A 221 49.33 -11.21 40.87
CA ARG A 221 49.56 -9.84 40.40
C ARG A 221 48.38 -9.31 39.56
N THR A 222 47.80 -8.19 39.97
CA THR A 222 46.74 -7.47 39.27
C THR A 222 47.24 -6.96 37.91
N ARG A 223 46.65 -7.43 36.80
CA ARG A 223 46.66 -6.72 35.51
C ARG A 223 45.28 -6.08 35.32
N PRO A 224 45.18 -4.86 34.75
CA PRO A 224 43.89 -4.30 34.39
C PRO A 224 43.30 -5.07 33.21
N PHE A 225 42.05 -5.54 33.34
CA PHE A 225 41.33 -6.24 32.29
C PHE A 225 41.00 -5.25 31.14
N SER A 226 41.51 -5.55 29.94
CA SER A 226 41.07 -4.94 28.68
C SER A 226 39.89 -5.72 28.09
N VAL A 227 38.92 -5.01 27.50
CA VAL A 227 37.64 -5.49 26.95
C VAL A 227 37.75 -6.51 25.79
N VAL A 228 38.96 -6.95 25.42
CA VAL A 228 39.19 -7.81 24.25
C VAL A 228 39.24 -9.31 24.58
N ASP A 229 39.32 -9.69 25.86
CA ASP A 229 39.43 -11.10 26.30
C ASP A 229 38.15 -11.62 26.97
N ILE A 230 36.98 -11.36 26.40
CA ILE A 230 35.74 -12.04 26.80
C ILE A 230 35.60 -13.30 25.93
N PRO A 231 35.65 -14.53 26.49
CA PRO A 231 35.24 -15.71 25.75
C PRO A 231 33.78 -15.54 25.36
N THR A 232 33.48 -15.61 24.06
CA THR A 232 32.10 -15.69 23.57
C THR A 232 31.37 -16.80 24.33
N PRO A 233 30.21 -16.52 24.98
CA PRO A 233 29.45 -17.55 25.64
C PRO A 233 29.07 -18.61 24.61
N GLU A 234 29.50 -19.85 24.83
CA GLU A 234 29.03 -20.99 24.07
C GLU A 234 27.55 -21.14 24.38
N VAL A 235 26.70 -20.80 23.40
CA VAL A 235 25.26 -20.91 23.50
C VAL A 235 24.95 -22.38 23.77
N PRO A 236 24.31 -22.76 24.90
CA PRO A 236 23.85 -24.12 25.08
C PRO A 236 22.90 -24.42 23.94
N ALA A 237 23.16 -25.52 23.21
CA ALA A 237 22.26 -25.98 22.16
C ALA A 237 20.82 -25.98 22.70
N PRO A 238 19.83 -25.47 21.95
CA PRO A 238 18.47 -25.36 22.47
C PRO A 238 17.98 -26.78 22.77
N SER A 239 17.65 -27.05 24.04
CA SER A 239 16.81 -28.20 24.37
C SER A 239 15.50 -28.04 23.62
N GLU A 240 15.14 -29.06 22.84
CA GLU A 240 13.99 -29.15 21.96
C GLU A 240 12.70 -28.65 22.64
N LEU A 241 12.36 -27.38 22.39
CA LEU A 241 11.02 -26.82 22.59
C LEU A 241 10.29 -26.70 21.24
N MET A 242 10.61 -27.59 20.29
CA MET A 242 10.15 -27.50 18.90
C MET A 242 8.78 -28.17 18.65
N ASP A 243 8.22 -28.90 19.61
CA ASP A 243 7.01 -29.70 19.35
C ASP A 243 5.70 -29.07 19.83
N ASP A 244 5.70 -28.24 20.87
CA ASP A 244 4.44 -27.73 21.44
C ASP A 244 3.81 -26.56 20.65
N PHE A 245 4.60 -25.85 19.83
CA PHE A 245 4.07 -24.80 18.94
C PHE A 245 3.63 -25.33 17.57
N TYR A 246 4.06 -26.52 17.17
CA TYR A 246 3.65 -27.14 15.89
C TYR A 246 2.20 -27.64 15.94
N VAL A 247 1.66 -27.85 17.15
CA VAL A 247 0.27 -28.27 17.36
C VAL A 247 -0.70 -27.08 17.36
N ILE A 248 -0.27 -25.88 17.75
CA ILE A 248 -1.15 -24.69 17.82
C ILE A 248 -1.34 -24.03 16.45
N ALA A 249 -0.36 -24.15 15.54
CA ALA A 249 -0.39 -23.48 14.24
C ALA A 249 -1.14 -24.23 13.12
N GLN A 250 -1.69 -25.42 13.37
CA GLN A 250 -2.39 -26.20 12.33
C GLN A 250 -3.87 -25.87 12.12
N GLU A 251 -4.45 -24.98 12.93
CA GLU A 251 -5.81 -24.46 12.68
C GLU A 251 -5.78 -22.96 12.42
N SER A 252 -5.32 -22.60 11.23
CA SER A 252 -5.69 -21.33 10.59
C SER A 252 -5.82 -21.57 9.09
N PRO A 253 -6.97 -21.24 8.48
CA PRO A 253 -7.23 -21.60 7.10
C PRO A 253 -6.22 -20.88 6.21
N ALA A 254 -5.76 -21.60 5.19
CA ALA A 254 -4.81 -21.16 4.19
C ALA A 254 -5.20 -19.80 3.55
N VAL A 255 -4.78 -18.70 4.16
CA VAL A 255 -4.61 -17.41 3.49
C VAL A 255 -3.26 -17.46 2.76
N THR A 256 -3.26 -18.33 1.74
CA THR A 256 -2.43 -18.37 0.55
C THR A 256 -1.14 -17.53 0.53
N GLU A 257 0.02 -18.20 0.65
CA GLU A 257 1.33 -17.66 0.21
C GLU A 257 1.31 -17.10 -1.22
N SER A 258 0.38 -17.56 -2.06
CA SER A 258 0.19 -17.01 -3.41
C SER A 258 -0.26 -15.55 -3.38
N GLN A 259 -1.11 -15.13 -2.43
CA GLN A 259 -1.54 -13.74 -2.29
C GLN A 259 -0.38 -12.85 -1.87
N VAL A 260 0.51 -13.33 -0.99
CA VAL A 260 1.69 -12.57 -0.54
C VAL A 260 2.71 -12.39 -1.67
N LYS A 261 2.93 -13.41 -2.51
CA LYS A 261 3.77 -13.29 -3.72
C LYS A 261 3.14 -12.35 -4.74
N THR A 262 1.82 -12.43 -4.91
CA THR A 262 1.02 -11.58 -5.81
C THR A 262 1.07 -10.12 -5.39
N LEU A 263 0.96 -9.83 -4.09
CA LEU A 263 1.08 -8.48 -3.52
C LEU A 263 2.50 -7.92 -3.65
N LYS A 264 3.53 -8.74 -3.36
CA LYS A 264 4.94 -8.35 -3.51
C LYS A 264 5.34 -8.05 -4.96
N SER A 265 4.76 -8.77 -5.93
CA SER A 265 4.94 -8.51 -7.36
C SER A 265 4.27 -7.20 -7.78
N LEU A 266 3.03 -6.97 -7.30
CA LEU A 266 2.29 -5.72 -7.48
C LEU A 266 3.11 -4.49 -7.01
N ILE A 267 3.73 -4.58 -5.82
CA ILE A 267 4.53 -3.49 -5.24
C ILE A 267 5.78 -3.17 -6.07
N ARG A 268 6.44 -4.19 -6.65
CA ARG A 268 7.71 -4.00 -7.38
C ARG A 268 7.54 -3.18 -8.67
N ASN A 269 6.48 -3.44 -9.44
CA ASN A 269 6.28 -2.79 -10.73
C ASN A 269 5.70 -1.38 -10.62
N ILE A 270 4.83 -1.16 -9.62
CA ILE A 270 4.25 0.15 -9.33
C ILE A 270 5.33 1.09 -8.74
N GLY A 271 6.22 0.55 -7.90
CA GLY A 271 7.34 1.26 -7.26
C GLY A 271 8.37 1.86 -8.23
N SER A 272 8.76 1.11 -9.26
CA SER A 272 9.86 1.49 -10.16
C SER A 272 9.52 2.59 -11.17
N ASN A 273 8.24 2.81 -11.48
CA ASN A 273 7.82 3.65 -12.61
C ASN A 273 7.00 4.89 -12.21
N ILE A 274 6.58 5.02 -10.95
CA ILE A 274 5.82 6.20 -10.46
C ILE A 274 6.75 7.28 -9.88
N GLY A 275 7.90 6.90 -9.33
CA GLY A 275 8.94 7.83 -8.89
C GLY A 275 9.99 8.01 -9.98
N GLY A 276 9.98 9.15 -10.68
CA GLY A 276 11.13 9.58 -11.47
C GLY A 276 12.39 9.45 -10.63
N GLY A 277 13.37 8.69 -11.16
CA GLY A 277 14.52 8.14 -10.43
C GLY A 277 15.27 9.16 -9.57
N LEU A 278 14.86 9.29 -8.32
CA LEU A 278 15.67 9.87 -7.27
C LEU A 278 16.35 8.70 -6.56
N PRO A 279 17.69 8.59 -6.63
CA PRO A 279 18.39 7.60 -5.84
C PRO A 279 18.10 7.90 -4.38
N THR A 280 17.65 6.86 -3.66
CA THR A 280 17.67 6.85 -2.20
C THR A 280 19.08 7.21 -1.77
N SER A 281 19.29 8.46 -1.38
CA SER A 281 20.60 8.92 -0.90
C SER A 281 20.69 8.60 0.58
N PRO A 282 21.58 7.71 1.02
CA PRO A 282 22.03 7.70 2.39
C PRO A 282 23.05 8.83 2.58
N ILE A 283 23.39 9.09 3.85
CA ILE A 283 24.50 9.90 4.40
C ILE A 283 23.97 11.04 5.29
N LEU A 284 23.53 10.68 6.49
CA LEU A 284 23.85 11.47 7.68
C LEU A 284 25.22 10.97 8.17
N GLY A 285 26.29 11.63 7.74
CA GLY A 285 27.63 11.34 8.20
C GLY A 285 27.78 11.71 9.67
N HIS A 286 28.01 10.71 10.51
CA HIS A 286 28.56 10.88 11.85
C HIS A 286 29.85 11.70 11.78
N LYS A 287 29.92 12.76 12.59
CA LYS A 287 31.19 13.41 12.95
C LYS A 287 32.09 12.38 13.64
N ASN A 288 33.12 11.92 12.94
CA ASN A 288 34.23 11.24 13.57
C ASN A 288 35.12 12.29 14.23
N VAL A 289 35.12 12.30 15.56
CA VAL A 289 36.15 12.97 16.37
C VAL A 289 37.40 12.12 16.26
N GLN A 290 38.45 12.64 15.62
CA GLN A 290 39.79 12.08 15.74
C GLN A 290 40.73 13.17 16.26
N GLN A 291 41.04 13.05 17.55
CA GLN A 291 42.19 13.65 18.20
C GLN A 291 43.49 12.93 17.79
N THR A 292 44.60 13.55 18.18
CA THR A 292 46.03 13.21 18.02
C THR A 292 46.65 13.82 16.76
N SER A 293 47.74 14.59 16.80
CA SER A 293 48.88 14.58 17.74
C SER A 293 49.61 15.94 17.81
N THR A 294 50.28 16.15 18.94
CA THR A 294 51.06 17.31 19.40
C THR A 294 52.39 17.55 18.62
N PRO A 295 53.04 18.72 18.81
CA PRO A 295 54.16 19.21 17.99
C PRO A 295 55.53 18.81 18.57
N GLY A 296 56.57 18.81 17.72
CA GLY A 296 57.94 18.66 18.21
C GLY A 296 59.01 18.71 17.12
N GLN A 297 59.72 19.84 17.10
CA GLN A 297 61.06 20.14 16.55
C GLN A 297 61.26 20.14 15.03
#